data_AF-A0A7M1KD56-F1
#
_entry.id   AF-A0A7M1KD56-F1
#
_cell.length_a   1.000
_cell.length_b   1.000
_cell.length_c   1.000
_cell.angle_alpha   90.00
_cell.angle_beta   90.00
_cell.angle_gamma   90.00
#
_symmetry.space_group_name_H-M   'P 1'
#
loop_
_entity.id
_entity.type
_entity.pdbx_description
1 polymer ?
#
loop_
_entity_poly.entity_id
_entity_poly.type
_entity_poly.pdbx_seq_one_letter_code
_entity_poly.pdbx_strand_id
1 'polypeptide(L)'
;MTLNCQLLCSLTLAISQLTEVQPTLDSASDAEPHAWTVETPYPHSTIINARITGTATHAQKTSIAILQVACYSSPSRPMISLLTHTDKLHFNPNIYEGSDARSSGPLSLTTGTLPARTYRVNGYYSAEPTQQHGVLFKFTMPANRQELREWIANNTHGQLITMTLPSAIPGDSPLTAEFVLPQNSTGLHEIVKSCLNNRKNTPKKPS
;
A
#
# COMPACT_ATOMS: atom_id res chain seq x y z
N MET A 1 -6.42 -72.03 51.24
CA MET A 1 -5.03 -72.26 51.66
C MET A 1 -4.16 -71.75 50.51
N THR A 2 -3.23 -70.81 50.60
CA THR A 2 -2.51 -70.11 51.68
C THR A 2 -1.71 -69.02 50.92
N LEU A 3 -1.94 -67.73 51.19
CA LEU A 3 -1.10 -66.82 51.96
C LEU A 3 0.24 -66.38 51.29
N ASN A 4 0.26 -65.09 50.92
CA ASN A 4 1.34 -64.09 51.01
C ASN A 4 2.82 -64.50 50.90
N CYS A 5 3.58 -63.75 50.08
CA CYS A 5 4.81 -63.11 50.59
C CYS A 5 5.12 -61.80 49.84
N GLN A 6 5.35 -60.76 50.64
CA GLN A 6 5.67 -59.38 50.29
C GLN A 6 7.15 -59.22 49.89
N LEU A 7 7.46 -58.12 49.18
CA LEU A 7 8.60 -57.18 49.33
C LEU A 7 8.98 -56.61 47.94
N LEU A 8 8.47 -55.44 47.54
CA LEU A 8 9.06 -54.10 47.72
C LEU A 8 10.42 -53.90 47.03
N CYS A 9 10.43 -53.09 45.97
CA CYS A 9 11.38 -51.97 45.86
C CYS A 9 10.99 -50.99 44.75
N SER A 10 10.81 -49.73 45.16
CA SER A 10 11.18 -48.50 44.43
C SER A 10 10.37 -48.16 43.16
N LEU A 11 9.35 -47.31 43.22
CA LEU A 11 9.39 -45.84 43.38
C LEU A 11 9.99 -45.12 42.17
N THR A 12 9.15 -44.80 41.18
CA THR A 12 9.30 -43.61 40.34
C THR A 12 7.93 -42.97 40.10
N LEU A 13 7.72 -41.85 40.80
CA LEU A 13 6.79 -40.81 40.36
C LEU A 13 7.29 -40.23 39.03
N ALA A 14 6.41 -40.13 38.05
CA ALA A 14 6.41 -38.99 37.12
C ALA A 14 4.96 -38.73 36.69
N ILE A 15 4.44 -37.65 37.26
CA ILE A 15 3.15 -37.03 36.99
C ILE A 15 3.29 -36.15 35.74
N SER A 16 2.24 -36.14 34.90
CA SER A 16 1.96 -35.16 33.84
C SER A 16 2.88 -35.20 32.60
N GLN A 17 2.42 -34.98 31.37
CA GLN A 17 1.34 -34.09 30.92
C GLN A 17 0.62 -34.74 29.72
N LEU A 18 -0.72 -34.70 29.73
CA LEU A 18 -1.50 -34.76 28.49
C LEU A 18 -1.10 -33.54 27.65
N THR A 19 -0.36 -33.75 26.58
CA THR A 19 -0.18 -32.70 25.57
C THR A 19 -1.48 -32.65 24.76
N GLU A 20 -2.40 -31.83 25.25
CA GLU A 20 -3.50 -31.30 24.46
C GLU A 20 -2.86 -30.54 23.29
N VAL A 21 -2.88 -31.16 22.11
CA VAL A 21 -2.50 -30.49 20.86
C VAL A 21 -3.59 -29.48 20.59
N GLN A 22 -3.43 -28.32 21.21
CA GLN A 22 -4.24 -27.15 20.94
C GLN A 22 -3.92 -26.73 19.50
N PRO A 23 -4.89 -26.69 18.58
CA PRO A 23 -4.65 -26.08 17.29
C PRO A 23 -4.29 -24.63 17.58
N THR A 24 -3.04 -24.27 17.30
CA THR A 24 -2.67 -22.88 17.14
C THR A 24 -3.61 -22.32 16.09
N LEU A 25 -4.59 -21.54 16.56
CA LEU A 25 -5.20 -20.50 15.75
C LEU A 25 -4.05 -19.57 15.36
N ASP A 26 -3.33 -19.94 14.30
CA ASP A 26 -2.79 -18.95 13.39
C ASP A 26 -4.01 -18.25 12.83
N SER A 27 -4.44 -17.20 13.54
CA SER A 27 -5.23 -16.13 12.95
C SER A 27 -4.34 -15.47 11.90
N ALA A 28 -4.14 -16.15 10.78
CA ALA A 28 -4.04 -15.50 9.50
C ALA A 28 -5.33 -14.70 9.39
N SER A 29 -5.24 -13.44 9.82
CA SER A 29 -6.28 -12.46 9.63
C SER A 29 -6.79 -12.64 8.22
N ASP A 30 -8.07 -12.99 8.10
CA ASP A 30 -8.87 -13.03 6.89
C ASP A 30 -9.06 -11.59 6.36
N ALA A 31 -7.95 -10.84 6.29
CA ALA A 31 -7.89 -9.53 5.73
C ALA A 31 -8.10 -9.73 4.23
N GLU A 32 -9.22 -9.19 3.74
CA GLU A 32 -9.52 -9.07 2.32
C GLU A 32 -8.20 -8.74 1.58
N PRO A 33 -7.75 -9.58 0.63
CA PRO A 33 -6.40 -9.48 0.04
C PRO A 33 -6.15 -8.13 -0.67
N HIS A 34 -7.21 -7.33 -0.81
CA HIS A 34 -7.21 -5.99 -1.32
C HIS A 34 -7.92 -5.08 -0.31
N ALA A 35 -7.36 -4.88 0.88
CA ALA A 35 -7.85 -3.89 1.84
C ALA A 35 -6.89 -2.70 1.92
N TRP A 36 -7.44 -1.49 2.08
CA TRP A 36 -6.63 -0.33 2.41
C TRP A 36 -5.96 -0.51 3.77
N THR A 37 -4.64 -0.60 3.79
CA THR A 37 -3.86 -0.64 5.03
C THR A 37 -3.47 0.78 5.40
N VAL A 38 -3.98 1.27 6.55
CA VAL A 38 -3.58 2.57 7.11
C VAL A 38 -2.26 2.41 7.85
N GLU A 39 -1.26 3.16 7.46
CA GLU A 39 0.02 3.18 8.18
C GLU A 39 -0.06 4.09 9.40
N THR A 40 0.44 3.60 10.52
CA THR A 40 0.64 4.43 11.71
C THR A 40 1.63 5.54 11.36
N PRO A 41 1.27 6.82 11.57
CA PRO A 41 2.20 7.92 11.36
C PRO A 41 3.44 7.74 12.22
N TYR A 42 4.61 8.12 11.68
CA TYR A 42 5.79 8.32 12.53
C TYR A 42 5.46 9.30 13.66
N PRO A 43 6.04 9.15 14.85
CA PRO A 43 5.89 10.12 15.93
C PRO A 43 6.11 11.54 15.41
N HIS A 44 5.17 12.45 15.68
CA HIS A 44 5.17 13.85 15.23
C HIS A 44 4.99 14.09 13.71
N SER A 45 4.72 13.05 12.91
CA SER A 45 4.35 13.20 11.50
C SER A 45 2.94 13.77 11.36
N THR A 46 2.79 14.75 10.47
CA THR A 46 1.48 15.28 10.04
C THR A 46 0.90 14.51 8.85
N ILE A 47 1.58 13.43 8.43
CA ILE A 47 1.26 12.62 7.25
C ILE A 47 0.66 11.31 7.73
N ILE A 48 -0.53 11.01 7.21
CA ILE A 48 -1.17 9.71 7.35
C ILE A 48 -1.31 9.12 5.95
N ASN A 49 -1.02 7.82 5.81
CA ASN A 49 -1.01 7.13 4.52
C ASN A 49 -1.94 5.92 4.56
N ALA A 50 -2.57 5.61 3.43
CA ALA A 50 -3.18 4.32 3.17
C ALA A 50 -2.49 3.66 1.97
N ARG A 51 -2.36 2.33 2.00
CA ARG A 51 -1.73 1.54 0.94
C ARG A 51 -2.64 0.42 0.48
N ILE A 52 -2.57 0.09 -0.80
CA ILE A 52 -3.01 -1.20 -1.35
C ILE A 52 -1.90 -1.79 -2.21
N THR A 53 -1.84 -3.11 -2.26
CA THR A 53 -0.91 -3.86 -3.09
C THR A 53 -1.54 -4.20 -4.44
N GLY A 54 -0.68 -4.35 -5.43
CA GLY A 54 -1.05 -4.67 -6.80
C GLY A 54 0.13 -5.28 -7.54
N THR A 55 0.03 -5.32 -8.87
CA THR A 55 1.04 -5.90 -9.74
C THR A 55 1.58 -4.85 -10.70
N ALA A 56 2.90 -4.76 -10.83
CA ALA A 56 3.57 -3.97 -11.84
C ALA A 56 4.15 -4.88 -12.91
N THR A 57 4.11 -4.44 -14.16
CA THR A 57 4.58 -5.16 -15.34
C THR A 57 5.39 -4.22 -16.25
N HIS A 58 6.51 -4.71 -16.77
CA HIS A 58 7.31 -4.04 -17.80
C HIS A 58 7.99 -5.10 -18.67
N ALA A 59 7.84 -5.04 -20.00
CA ALA A 59 8.42 -6.01 -20.95
C ALA A 59 8.27 -7.48 -20.46
N GLN A 60 7.02 -7.86 -20.14
CA GLN A 60 6.63 -9.19 -19.64
C GLN A 60 7.18 -9.61 -18.25
N LYS A 61 8.02 -8.79 -17.62
CA LYS A 61 8.45 -8.99 -16.24
C LYS A 61 7.41 -8.43 -15.29
N THR A 62 7.21 -9.11 -14.17
CA THR A 62 6.28 -8.69 -13.13
C THR A 62 6.98 -8.45 -11.80
N SER A 63 6.40 -7.57 -10.99
CA SER A 63 6.82 -7.27 -9.63
C SER A 63 5.62 -6.83 -8.80
N ILE A 64 5.77 -6.78 -7.48
CA ILE A 64 4.83 -6.06 -6.62
C ILE A 64 4.72 -4.59 -7.05
N ALA A 65 3.51 -4.06 -6.97
CA ALA A 65 3.22 -2.63 -6.98
C ALA A 65 2.54 -2.25 -5.66
N ILE A 66 2.81 -1.04 -5.17
CA ILE A 66 2.11 -0.48 -4.02
C ILE A 66 1.55 0.88 -4.44
N LEU A 67 0.24 1.04 -4.33
CA LEU A 67 -0.44 2.32 -4.45
C LEU A 67 -0.55 2.91 -3.06
N GLN A 68 0.09 4.06 -2.86
CA GLN A 68 0.03 4.81 -1.62
C GLN A 68 -0.75 6.10 -1.83
N VAL A 69 -1.74 6.35 -0.97
CA VAL A 69 -2.41 7.65 -0.86
C VAL A 69 -1.98 8.29 0.45
N ALA A 70 -1.43 9.49 0.37
CA ALA A 70 -0.97 10.27 1.51
C ALA A 70 -1.80 11.55 1.62
N CYS A 71 -2.18 11.94 2.85
CA CYS A 71 -2.74 13.25 3.11
C CYS A 71 -1.85 14.01 4.11
N TYR A 72 -1.33 15.16 3.65
CA TYR A 72 -0.64 16.11 4.51
C TYR A 72 -1.70 16.97 5.20
N SER A 73 -1.70 17.06 6.52
CA SER A 73 -2.70 17.85 7.26
C SER A 73 -2.45 19.37 7.22
N SER A 74 -1.22 19.80 6.92
CA SER A 74 -0.87 21.22 6.76
C SER A 74 0.31 21.41 5.78
N PRO A 75 0.08 21.96 4.58
CA PRO A 75 -1.22 22.25 3.98
C PRO A 75 -1.97 20.97 3.58
N SER A 76 -3.32 20.99 3.64
CA SER A 76 -4.22 19.91 3.17
C SER A 76 -3.99 19.56 1.70
N ARG A 77 -3.00 18.70 1.45
CA ARG A 77 -2.51 18.34 0.12
C ARG A 77 -2.47 16.81 -0.01
N PRO A 78 -3.37 16.22 -0.80
CA PRO A 78 -3.29 14.79 -1.05
C PRO A 78 -2.22 14.50 -2.12
N MET A 79 -1.49 13.41 -1.91
CA MET A 79 -0.50 12.88 -2.84
C MET A 79 -0.83 11.42 -3.12
N ILE A 80 -0.58 10.97 -4.35
CA ILE A 80 -0.58 9.56 -4.70
C ILE A 80 0.89 9.17 -4.94
N SER A 81 1.25 7.94 -4.65
CA SER A 81 2.53 7.37 -5.05
C SER A 81 2.38 5.94 -5.56
N LEU A 82 3.17 5.59 -6.57
CA LEU A 82 3.37 4.23 -7.06
C LEU A 82 4.75 3.78 -6.61
N LEU A 83 4.84 2.66 -5.88
CA LEU A 83 6.12 2.04 -5.50
C LEU A 83 6.25 0.69 -6.18
N THR A 84 7.41 0.41 -6.78
CA THR A 84 7.71 -0.89 -7.40
C THR A 84 9.22 -1.10 -7.57
N HIS A 85 9.63 -2.33 -7.90
CA HIS A 85 11.01 -2.68 -8.21
C HIS A 85 11.33 -2.39 -9.67
N THR A 86 11.90 -1.21 -9.96
CA THR A 86 12.31 -0.86 -11.33
C THR A 86 13.48 -1.72 -11.82
N ASP A 87 14.35 -2.16 -10.90
CA ASP A 87 15.46 -3.08 -11.14
C ASP A 87 14.96 -4.48 -11.59
N LYS A 88 14.05 -5.11 -10.83
CA LYS A 88 13.46 -6.41 -11.19
C LYS A 88 12.67 -6.35 -12.49
N LEU A 89 12.01 -5.22 -12.74
CA LEU A 89 11.26 -4.94 -13.96
C LEU A 89 12.15 -4.55 -15.14
N HIS A 90 13.45 -4.27 -14.92
CA HIS A 90 14.37 -3.71 -15.91
C HIS A 90 13.82 -2.42 -16.55
N PHE A 91 13.02 -1.65 -15.81
CA PHE A 91 12.50 -0.37 -16.23
C PHE A 91 13.52 0.71 -15.88
N ASN A 92 13.86 1.59 -16.83
CA ASN A 92 14.78 2.70 -16.60
C ASN A 92 14.02 3.91 -16.04
N PRO A 93 14.19 4.27 -14.75
CA PRO A 93 13.44 5.37 -14.15
C PRO A 93 14.13 6.74 -14.31
N ASN A 94 15.28 6.84 -15.00
CA ASN A 94 16.16 8.02 -14.92
C ASN A 94 15.48 9.35 -15.28
N ILE A 95 14.55 9.36 -16.26
CA ILE A 95 13.82 10.59 -16.61
C ILE A 95 12.87 11.06 -15.51
N TYR A 96 12.58 10.19 -14.55
CA TYR A 96 11.74 10.44 -13.39
C TYR A 96 12.56 10.69 -12.12
N GLU A 97 13.88 10.51 -12.12
CA GLU A 97 14.70 10.61 -10.92
C GLU A 97 15.42 11.96 -10.78
N GLY A 98 15.46 12.48 -9.55
CA GLY A 98 16.35 13.58 -9.16
C GLY A 98 15.84 14.98 -9.48
N SER A 99 16.69 15.98 -9.26
CA SER A 99 16.34 17.41 -9.40
C SER A 99 16.04 17.83 -10.84
N ASP A 100 16.56 17.08 -11.81
CA ASP A 100 16.38 17.32 -13.24
C ASP A 100 15.07 16.70 -13.76
N ALA A 101 14.51 15.72 -13.04
CA ALA A 101 13.19 15.14 -13.31
C ALA A 101 12.04 16.02 -12.79
N ARG A 102 12.14 17.36 -12.93
CA ARG A 102 11.11 18.31 -12.48
C ARG A 102 9.77 18.00 -13.14
N SER A 103 8.99 17.12 -12.53
CA SER A 103 7.64 16.72 -12.96
C SER A 103 7.60 16.19 -14.41
N SER A 104 8.18 15.01 -14.66
CA SER A 104 8.15 14.27 -15.94
C SER A 104 6.79 13.60 -16.19
N GLY A 105 6.39 13.33 -17.43
CA GLY A 105 5.08 12.74 -17.70
C GLY A 105 4.73 12.66 -19.19
N PRO A 106 3.55 12.13 -19.56
CA PRO A 106 2.41 11.88 -18.68
C PRO A 106 2.33 10.43 -18.18
N LEU A 107 2.31 10.23 -16.87
CA LEU A 107 1.71 9.02 -16.31
C LEU A 107 0.22 9.07 -16.64
N SER A 108 -0.34 8.00 -17.19
CA SER A 108 -1.79 7.84 -17.37
C SER A 108 -2.37 7.00 -16.25
N LEU A 109 -3.49 7.42 -15.68
CA LEU A 109 -4.23 6.71 -14.64
C LEU A 109 -5.67 6.54 -15.08
N THR A 110 -6.16 5.31 -15.03
CA THR A 110 -7.56 4.95 -15.28
C THR A 110 -8.14 4.22 -14.09
N THR A 111 -9.45 4.31 -13.90
CA THR A 111 -10.16 3.58 -12.84
C THR A 111 -11.50 3.11 -13.40
N GLY A 112 -11.64 1.81 -13.68
CA GLY A 112 -12.82 1.26 -14.32
C GLY A 112 -13.24 2.03 -15.57
N THR A 113 -14.45 2.58 -15.58
CA THR A 113 -15.00 3.37 -16.69
C THR A 113 -14.81 4.88 -16.54
N LEU A 114 -14.08 5.34 -15.51
CA LEU A 114 -13.84 6.76 -15.28
C LEU A 114 -12.88 7.32 -16.34
N PRO A 115 -13.00 8.62 -16.69
CA PRO A 115 -12.09 9.25 -17.64
C PRO A 115 -10.62 9.12 -17.20
N ALA A 116 -9.75 8.81 -18.16
CA ALA A 116 -8.32 8.76 -17.93
C ALA A 116 -7.79 10.12 -17.45
N ARG A 117 -6.89 10.10 -16.46
CA ARG A 117 -6.20 11.28 -15.95
C ARG A 117 -4.72 11.18 -16.25
N THR A 118 -4.11 12.32 -16.56
CA THR A 118 -2.66 12.40 -16.80
C THR A 118 -1.97 13.16 -15.69
N TYR A 119 -0.83 12.65 -15.26
CA TYR A 119 -0.05 13.19 -14.17
C TYR A 119 1.37 13.47 -14.62
N ARG A 120 1.89 14.60 -14.14
CA ARG A 120 3.33 14.75 -14.01
C ARG A 120 3.77 14.05 -12.73
N VAL A 121 4.90 13.38 -12.81
CA VAL A 121 5.48 12.52 -11.79
C VAL A 121 6.93 12.90 -11.56
N ASN A 122 7.35 12.77 -10.31
CA ASN A 122 8.76 12.77 -9.94
C ASN A 122 9.02 11.54 -9.08
N GLY A 123 10.24 11.04 -9.07
CA GLY A 123 10.59 9.78 -8.46
C GLY A 123 11.95 9.78 -7.78
N TYR A 124 12.10 8.84 -6.86
CA TYR A 124 13.33 8.59 -6.13
C TYR A 124 13.31 7.18 -5.54
N TYR A 125 14.47 6.61 -5.27
CA TYR A 125 14.57 5.37 -4.49
C TYR A 125 14.19 5.63 -3.04
N SER A 126 13.17 4.91 -2.56
CA SER A 126 12.72 4.97 -1.18
C SER A 126 13.39 3.84 -0.40
N ALA A 127 14.05 4.18 0.70
CA ALA A 127 14.56 3.26 1.71
C ALA A 127 13.72 3.39 3.00
N GLU A 128 12.40 3.41 2.85
CA GLU A 128 11.49 3.59 4.00
C GLU A 128 11.71 2.44 5.01
N PRO A 129 11.95 2.74 6.31
CA PRO A 129 12.42 1.75 7.30
C PRO A 129 11.56 0.51 7.50
N THR A 130 10.31 0.53 7.03
CA THR A 130 9.31 -0.52 7.20
C THR A 130 9.13 -1.42 5.97
N GLN A 131 9.91 -1.25 4.90
CA GLN A 131 9.70 -2.00 3.66
C GLN A 131 10.10 -3.48 3.81
N GLN A 132 9.10 -4.32 4.09
CA GLN A 132 9.17 -5.79 3.93
C GLN A 132 9.66 -6.24 2.54
N HIS A 133 9.62 -5.34 1.55
CA HIS A 133 9.93 -5.60 0.15
C HIS A 133 11.30 -5.06 -0.29
N GLY A 134 12.12 -4.51 0.61
CA GLY A 134 13.40 -3.88 0.25
C GLY A 134 13.24 -2.53 -0.46
N VAL A 135 14.28 -2.10 -1.18
CA VAL A 135 14.31 -0.78 -1.85
C VAL A 135 13.35 -0.76 -3.04
N LEU A 136 12.38 0.15 -3.00
CA LEU A 136 11.44 0.39 -4.10
C LEU A 136 11.65 1.78 -4.70
N PHE A 137 11.51 1.91 -6.01
CA PHE A 137 11.44 3.22 -6.64
C PHE A 137 10.03 3.78 -6.43
N LYS A 138 9.94 5.03 -5.94
CA LYS A 138 8.68 5.69 -5.60
C LYS A 138 8.41 6.80 -6.59
N PHE A 139 7.43 6.61 -7.47
CA PHE A 139 6.87 7.66 -8.31
C PHE A 139 5.80 8.42 -7.54
N THR A 140 5.85 9.75 -7.54
CA THR A 140 4.98 10.62 -6.74
C THR A 140 4.28 11.65 -7.62
N MET A 141 2.98 11.86 -7.37
CA MET A 141 2.17 12.88 -8.05
C MET A 141 1.17 13.53 -7.09
N PRO A 142 0.82 14.81 -7.30
CA PRO A 142 -0.32 15.43 -6.63
C PRO A 142 -1.60 14.69 -6.96
N ALA A 143 -2.38 14.33 -5.95
CA ALA A 143 -3.65 13.63 -6.18
C ALA A 143 -4.72 14.61 -6.71
N ASN A 144 -5.53 14.15 -7.66
CA ASN A 144 -6.77 14.84 -7.97
C ASN A 144 -7.81 14.58 -6.87
N ARG A 145 -8.36 15.64 -6.25
CA ARG A 145 -9.36 15.48 -5.19
C ARG A 145 -10.66 14.82 -5.67
N GLN A 146 -11.04 15.06 -6.93
CA GLN A 146 -12.21 14.43 -7.52
C GLN A 146 -11.99 12.93 -7.70
N GLU A 147 -10.78 12.52 -8.12
CA GLU A 147 -10.37 11.12 -8.19
C GLU A 147 -10.51 10.43 -6.83
N LEU A 148 -9.95 11.03 -5.79
CA LEU A 148 -10.03 10.46 -4.45
C LEU A 148 -11.46 10.39 -3.92
N ARG A 149 -12.36 11.28 -4.35
CA ARG A 149 -13.79 11.17 -4.04
C ARG A 149 -14.47 10.02 -4.77
N GLU A 150 -14.07 9.76 -6.01
CA GLU A 150 -14.58 8.62 -6.77
C GLU A 150 -14.10 7.30 -6.18
N TRP A 151 -12.85 7.21 -5.74
CA TRP A 151 -12.28 5.98 -5.14
C TRP A 151 -12.88 5.60 -3.79
N ILE A 152 -13.47 6.55 -3.05
CA ILE A 152 -14.20 6.28 -1.80
C ILE A 152 -15.71 6.13 -2.02
N ALA A 153 -16.18 6.21 -3.27
CA ALA A 153 -17.59 6.04 -3.61
C ALA A 153 -17.91 4.56 -3.85
N ASN A 154 -19.05 4.09 -3.33
CA ASN A 154 -19.44 2.68 -3.40
C ASN A 154 -19.52 2.11 -4.83
N ASN A 155 -19.72 2.94 -5.85
CA ASN A 155 -19.86 2.51 -7.24
C ASN A 155 -18.52 2.21 -7.95
N THR A 156 -17.37 2.50 -7.32
CA THR A 156 -16.04 2.19 -7.87
C THR A 156 -15.36 1.01 -7.18
N HIS A 157 -15.98 0.44 -6.15
CA HIS A 157 -15.47 -0.74 -5.47
C HIS A 157 -15.31 -1.93 -6.45
N GLY A 158 -14.21 -2.67 -6.32
CA GLY A 158 -13.85 -3.75 -7.23
C GLY A 158 -13.36 -3.31 -8.61
N GLN A 159 -13.35 -2.00 -8.92
CA GLN A 159 -12.82 -1.53 -10.19
C GLN A 159 -11.29 -1.55 -10.21
N LEU A 160 -10.74 -1.81 -11.40
CA LEU A 160 -9.31 -1.80 -11.64
C LEU A 160 -8.80 -0.36 -11.78
N ILE A 161 -7.81 0.00 -10.99
CA ILE A 161 -6.94 1.15 -11.22
C ILE A 161 -5.77 0.67 -12.07
N THR A 162 -5.55 1.30 -13.22
CA THR A 162 -4.36 1.06 -14.05
C THR A 162 -3.56 2.34 -14.15
N MET A 163 -2.27 2.27 -13.80
CA MET A 163 -1.29 3.34 -13.93
C MET A 163 -0.27 2.95 -14.98
N THR A 164 -0.07 3.78 -16.01
CA THR A 164 0.87 3.52 -17.11
C THR A 164 1.88 4.64 -17.19
N LEU A 165 3.18 4.31 -17.09
CA LEU A 165 4.29 5.22 -17.29
C LEU A 165 5.04 4.87 -18.58
N PRO A 166 5.28 5.82 -19.49
CA PRO A 166 6.10 5.57 -20.65
C PRO A 166 7.54 5.27 -20.26
N SER A 167 8.23 4.45 -21.06
CA SER A 167 9.67 4.27 -20.90
C SER A 167 10.43 5.53 -21.31
N ALA A 168 11.57 5.75 -20.65
CA ALA A 168 12.56 6.73 -21.07
C ALA A 168 13.20 6.38 -22.42
N ILE A 169 13.18 5.09 -22.79
CA ILE A 169 13.82 4.58 -24.00
C ILE A 169 12.78 4.60 -25.13
N PRO A 170 13.05 5.30 -26.25
CA PRO A 170 12.11 5.33 -27.37
C PRO A 170 11.81 3.93 -27.91
N GLY A 171 10.53 3.59 -28.05
CA GLY A 171 10.06 2.30 -28.55
C GLY A 171 10.04 1.16 -27.53
N ASP A 172 10.48 1.42 -26.30
CA ASP A 172 10.42 0.45 -25.21
C ASP A 172 9.02 0.38 -24.58
N SER A 173 8.73 -0.75 -23.92
CA SER A 173 7.42 -1.00 -23.31
C SER A 173 7.16 -0.04 -22.14
N PRO A 174 5.91 0.37 -21.90
CA PRO A 174 5.60 1.16 -20.70
C PRO A 174 5.65 0.28 -19.44
N LEU A 175 5.89 0.90 -18.30
CA LEU A 175 5.61 0.29 -17.00
C LEU A 175 4.13 0.44 -16.69
N THR A 176 3.45 -0.67 -16.43
CA THR A 176 2.02 -0.69 -16.08
C THR A 176 1.84 -1.25 -14.68
N ALA A 177 1.09 -0.57 -13.83
CA ALA A 177 0.74 -1.05 -12.49
C ALA A 177 -0.78 -1.12 -12.32
N GLU A 178 -1.25 -2.23 -11.78
CA GLU A 178 -2.65 -2.58 -11.65
C GLU A 178 -3.03 -2.84 -10.19
N PHE A 179 -4.14 -2.25 -9.76
CA PHE A 179 -4.67 -2.37 -8.41
C PHE A 179 -6.18 -2.56 -8.46
N VAL A 180 -6.72 -3.44 -7.61
CA VAL A 180 -8.18 -3.57 -7.46
C VAL A 180 -8.62 -2.68 -6.31
N LEU A 181 -9.60 -1.79 -6.55
CA LEU A 181 -10.19 -1.01 -5.48
C LEU A 181 -10.89 -1.94 -4.48
N PRO A 182 -10.53 -1.88 -3.18
CA PRO A 182 -11.16 -2.68 -2.12
C PRO A 182 -12.68 -2.52 -2.06
N GLN A 183 -13.41 -3.54 -1.61
CA GLN A 183 -14.82 -3.37 -1.26
C GLN A 183 -14.99 -2.48 -0.03
N ASN A 184 -14.01 -2.51 0.86
CA ASN A 184 -13.94 -1.65 2.04
C ASN A 184 -13.01 -0.44 1.80
N SER A 185 -13.60 0.74 1.59
CA SER A 185 -12.88 2.00 1.43
C SER A 185 -12.68 2.80 2.73
N THR A 186 -13.04 2.25 3.91
CA THR A 186 -12.95 2.95 5.20
C THR A 186 -11.55 3.47 5.48
N GLY A 187 -10.52 2.65 5.24
CA GLY A 187 -9.12 3.04 5.44
C GLY A 187 -8.73 4.25 4.58
N LEU A 188 -9.07 4.23 3.28
CA LEU A 188 -8.82 5.39 2.41
C LEU A 188 -9.61 6.62 2.87
N HIS A 189 -10.90 6.44 3.17
CA HIS A 189 -11.81 7.51 3.57
C HIS A 189 -11.31 8.26 4.81
N GLU A 190 -10.81 7.54 5.82
CA GLU A 190 -10.23 8.12 7.04
C GLU A 190 -9.08 9.08 6.72
N ILE A 191 -8.18 8.68 5.82
CA ILE A 191 -6.98 9.43 5.47
C ILE A 191 -7.31 10.67 4.63
N VAL A 192 -8.20 10.53 3.65
CA VAL A 192 -8.45 11.62 2.70
C VAL A 192 -9.42 12.68 3.22
N LYS A 193 -10.14 12.42 4.33
CA LYS A 193 -11.15 13.33 4.89
C LYS A 193 -10.64 14.77 5.08
N SER A 194 -9.44 14.95 5.63
CA SER A 194 -8.84 16.28 5.84
C SER A 194 -8.36 16.93 4.54
N CYS A 195 -7.96 16.14 3.55
CA CYS A 195 -7.53 16.62 2.23
C CYS A 195 -8.70 16.97 1.28
N LEU A 196 -9.86 16.35 1.47
CA LEU A 196 -11.06 16.57 0.65
C LEU A 196 -11.94 17.72 1.16
N ASN A 197 -11.88 18.01 2.46
CA ASN A 197 -12.68 19.03 3.14
C ASN A 197 -11.97 20.39 3.21
N ASN A 198 -11.48 20.90 2.09
CA ASN A 198 -10.99 22.28 2.01
C ASN A 198 -12.16 23.25 1.76
N ARG A 199 -13.01 23.48 2.79
CA ARG A 199 -13.60 24.83 2.90
C ARG A 199 -12.46 25.75 3.31
N LYS A 200 -12.20 26.77 2.51
CA LYS A 200 -11.18 27.80 2.73
C LYS A 200 -11.20 28.29 4.19
N ASN A 201 -10.31 27.77 5.04
CA ASN A 201 -9.90 28.45 6.27
C ASN A 201 -8.93 29.58 5.91
N THR A 202 -9.36 30.46 5.01
CA THR A 202 -8.72 31.76 4.86
C THR A 202 -9.30 32.63 5.96
N PRO A 203 -8.52 33.10 6.95
CA PRO A 203 -9.02 34.09 7.89
C PRO A 203 -9.60 35.25 7.09
N LYS A 204 -10.89 35.58 7.28
CA LYS A 204 -11.43 36.83 6.76
C LYS A 204 -10.58 37.94 7.37
N LYS A 205 -9.90 38.72 6.52
CA LYS A 205 -9.23 39.95 6.95
C LYS A 205 -10.30 40.81 7.66
N PRO A 206 -10.06 41.30 8.89
CA PRO A 206 -10.99 42.23 9.52
C PRO A 206 -11.13 43.45 8.61
N SER A 207 -12.38 43.86 8.36
CA SER A 207 -12.71 45.12 7.70
C SER A 207 -12.41 46.31 8.60
#